data_AF-A0A852A3V8-F1
#
_entry.id   AF-A0A852A3V8-F1
#
_cell.length_a   1.000
_cell.length_b   1.000
_cell.length_c   1.000
_cell.angle_alpha   90.00
_cell.angle_beta   90.00
_cell.angle_gamma   90.00
#
_symmetry.space_group_name_H-M   'P 1'
#
loop_
_entity.id
_entity.type
_entity.pdbx_description
1 polymer ?
#
loop_
_entity_poly.entity_id
_entity_poly.type
_entity_poly.pdbx_seq_one_letter_code
_entity_poly.pdbx_strand_id
1 'polypeptide(L)'
;VFRVEVLCNGRRHTVTKRYSEFQALHKRIKKSCKVPDFPPRHVPNWMPKALEQRRQALEVYLQGVLYHNKELPQDILDFLKVRRCQQSPKGSSP
;
A
#
# COMPACT_ATOMS: atom_id res chain seq x y z
N VAL A 1 -3.32 13.09 7.51
CA VAL A 1 -4.00 11.92 6.90
C VAL A 1 -3.56 11.84 5.45
N PHE A 2 -3.43 10.65 4.87
CA PHE A 2 -2.96 10.44 3.50
C PHE A 2 -4.05 9.77 2.69
N ARG A 3 -4.36 10.33 1.51
CA ARG A 3 -5.25 9.71 0.53
C ARG A 3 -4.41 8.77 -0.35
N VAL A 4 -4.82 7.51 -0.40
CA VAL A 4 -4.20 6.48 -1.22
C VAL A 4 -5.22 6.07 -2.28
N GLU A 5 -4.81 6.11 -3.53
CA GLU A 5 -5.59 5.61 -4.66
C GLU A 5 -4.90 4.38 -5.22
N VAL A 6 -5.64 3.28 -5.31
CA VAL A 6 -5.14 2.03 -5.89
C VAL A 6 -6.08 1.57 -7.00
N LEU A 7 -5.48 1.07 -8.08
CA LEU A 7 -6.21 0.46 -9.18
C LEU A 7 -6.11 -1.06 -9.02
N CYS A 8 -7.24 -1.72 -8.81
CA CYS A 8 -7.32 -3.17 -8.70
C CYS A 8 -8.33 -3.68 -9.74
N ASN A 9 -7.88 -4.53 -10.68
CA ASN A 9 -8.72 -5.09 -11.75
C ASN A 9 -9.55 -4.03 -12.52
N GLY A 10 -8.94 -2.88 -12.83
CA GLY A 10 -9.62 -1.77 -13.52
C GLY A 10 -10.57 -0.96 -12.64
N ARG A 11 -10.77 -1.32 -11.37
CA ARG A 11 -11.55 -0.55 -10.39
C ARG A 11 -10.62 0.31 -9.54
N ARG A 12 -10.92 1.61 -9.46
CA ARG A 12 -10.20 2.54 -8.59
C ARG A 12 -10.79 2.51 -7.18
N HIS A 13 -9.95 2.25 -6.19
CA HIS A 13 -10.26 2.31 -4.77
C HIS A 13 -9.52 3.49 -4.15
N THR A 14 -10.24 4.35 -3.44
CA THR A 14 -9.67 5.49 -2.71
C THR A 14 -9.87 5.26 -1.22
N VAL A 15 -8.78 5.29 -0.45
CA VAL A 15 -8.82 5.20 1.01
C VAL A 15 -8.02 6.31 1.66
N THR A 16 -8.47 6.76 2.84
CA THR A 16 -7.74 7.71 3.66
C THR A 16 -7.16 7.00 4.87
N LYS A 17 -5.85 7.14 5.09
CA LYS A 17 -5.10 6.42 6.13
C LYS A 17 -4.17 7.33 6.91
N ARG A 18 -4.02 7.09 8.22
CA ARG A 18 -3.04 7.80 9.07
C ARG A 18 -1.66 7.15 8.98
N TYR A 19 -0.59 7.92 9.20
CA TYR A 19 0.79 7.40 9.22
C TYR A 19 0.94 6.20 10.17
N SER A 20 0.34 6.28 11.36
CA SER A 20 0.33 5.20 12.34
C SER A 20 -0.30 3.92 11.80
N GLU A 21 -1.29 4.01 10.90
CA GLU A 21 -1.88 2.84 10.26
C GLU A 21 -0.94 2.20 9.23
N PHE A 22 -0.18 2.99 8.47
CA PHE A 22 0.87 2.44 7.59
C PHE A 22 1.94 1.71 8.39
N GLN A 23 2.34 2.29 9.52
CA GLN A 23 3.32 1.67 10.41
C GLN A 23 2.78 0.37 11.02
N ALA A 24 1.51 0.35 11.41
CA ALA A 24 0.84 -0.85 11.91
C ALA A 24 0.75 -1.93 10.83
N LEU A 25 0.36 -1.55 9.60
CA LEU A 25 0.35 -2.46 8.45
C LEU A 25 1.74 -3.06 8.23
N HIS A 26 2.77 -2.24 8.10
CA HIS A 26 4.16 -2.68 7.89
C HIS A 26 4.58 -3.73 8.93
N LYS A 27 4.30 -3.48 10.22
CA LYS A 27 4.60 -4.45 11.29
C LYS A 27 3.89 -5.80 11.14
N ARG A 28 2.67 -5.82 10.59
CA ARG A 28 1.92 -7.06 10.32
C ARG A 28 2.48 -7.79 9.11
N ILE A 29 2.62 -7.10 7.99
CA ILE A 29 2.96 -7.73 6.70
C ILE A 29 4.46 -8.08 6.59
N LYS A 30 5.34 -7.43 7.36
CA LYS A 30 6.78 -7.74 7.32
C LYS A 30 7.14 -9.17 7.71
N LYS A 31 6.24 -9.83 8.46
CA LYS A 31 6.40 -11.22 8.86
C LYS A 31 5.83 -12.19 7.81
N SER A 32 4.89 -11.73 6.98
CA SER A 32 4.13 -12.58 6.07
C SER A 32 4.64 -12.50 4.63
N CYS A 33 5.29 -11.41 4.24
CA CYS A 33 5.63 -11.11 2.85
C CYS A 33 6.91 -10.28 2.73
N LYS A 34 7.47 -10.20 1.51
CA LYS A 34 8.62 -9.33 1.24
C LYS A 34 8.16 -7.88 1.24
N VAL A 35 8.64 -7.11 2.21
CA VAL A 35 8.38 -5.66 2.27
C VAL A 35 9.68 -4.89 2.07
N PRO A 36 9.64 -3.80 1.28
CA PRO A 36 10.73 -2.83 1.24
C PRO A 36 10.89 -2.13 2.59
N ASP A 37 11.98 -1.37 2.72
CA ASP A 37 12.26 -0.58 3.91
C ASP A 37 11.17 0.47 4.16
N PHE A 38 10.78 0.65 5.43
CA PHE A 38 9.68 1.55 5.77
C PHE A 38 10.19 2.98 5.87
N PRO A 39 9.52 3.95 5.21
CA PRO A 39 10.04 5.31 5.13
C PRO A 39 10.17 5.94 6.53
N PRO A 40 11.35 6.49 6.86
CA PRO A 40 11.63 7.00 8.18
C PRO A 40 10.69 8.16 8.55
N ARG A 41 10.38 8.25 9.85
CA ARG A 41 9.47 9.29 10.37
C ARG A 41 10.09 10.69 10.26
N HIS A 42 11.41 10.81 10.21
CA HIS A 42 12.06 12.11 10.23
C HIS A 42 12.15 12.71 8.83
N VAL A 43 11.27 13.66 8.56
CA VAL A 43 11.36 14.56 7.41
C VAL A 43 11.48 15.96 8.04
N PRO A 44 12.48 16.79 7.67
CA PRO A 44 12.68 18.08 8.31
C PRO A 44 11.40 18.93 8.30
N ASN A 45 10.82 19.16 9.49
CA ASN A 45 9.52 19.83 9.68
C ASN A 45 9.47 21.28 9.12
N TRP A 46 10.62 21.90 8.88
CA TRP A 46 10.72 23.29 8.41
C TRP A 46 10.39 23.45 6.93
N MET A 47 10.32 22.36 6.16
CA MET A 47 10.05 22.43 4.74
C MET A 47 8.60 22.06 4.45
N PRO A 48 7.78 22.90 3.78
CA PRO A 48 6.43 22.52 3.34
C PRO A 48 6.43 21.27 2.44
N LYS A 49 7.57 20.98 1.79
CA LYS A 49 7.81 19.71 1.07
C LYS A 49 7.87 18.48 1.97
N ALA A 50 7.99 18.60 3.29
CA ALA A 50 8.17 17.45 4.18
C ALA A 50 6.93 16.54 4.23
N LEU A 51 5.72 17.12 4.19
CA LEU A 51 4.48 16.35 4.12
C LEU A 51 4.33 15.65 2.76
N GLU A 52 4.69 16.33 1.67
CA GLU A 52 4.64 15.77 0.32
C GLU A 52 5.71 14.71 0.10
N GLN A 53 6.92 14.92 0.60
CA GLN A 53 7.98 13.93 0.66
C GLN A 53 7.54 12.69 1.44
N ARG A 54 6.89 12.88 2.61
CA ARG A 54 6.33 11.75 3.36
C ARG A 54 5.24 11.04 2.57
N ARG A 55 4.37 11.77 1.85
CA ARG A 55 3.35 11.19 0.97
C ARG A 55 3.99 10.32 -0.10
N GLN A 56 4.99 10.86 -0.80
CA GLN A 56 5.70 10.18 -1.87
C GLN A 56 6.49 8.96 -1.35
N ALA A 57 7.13 9.06 -0.20
CA ALA A 57 7.84 7.94 0.41
C ALA A 57 6.88 6.80 0.82
N LEU A 58 5.69 7.12 1.33
CA LEU A 58 4.64 6.13 1.61
C LEU A 58 4.07 5.50 0.33
N GLU A 59 3.94 6.28 -0.75
CA GLU A 59 3.50 5.82 -2.06
C GLU A 59 4.51 4.83 -2.65
N VAL A 60 5.81 5.20 -2.68
CA VAL A 60 6.91 4.33 -3.13
C VAL A 60 6.97 3.05 -2.29
N TYR A 61 6.83 3.16 -0.96
CA TYR A 61 6.77 2.01 -0.07
C TYR A 61 5.65 1.05 -0.51
N LEU A 62 4.41 1.56 -0.61
CA LEU A 62 3.26 0.74 -0.97
C LEU A 62 3.40 0.13 -2.37
N GLN A 63 3.85 0.91 -3.36
CA GLN A 63 4.14 0.42 -4.71
C GLN A 63 5.20 -0.68 -4.69
N GLY A 64 6.26 -0.54 -3.90
CA GLY A 64 7.27 -1.57 -3.71
C GLY A 64 6.69 -2.85 -3.09
N VAL A 65 5.81 -2.74 -2.09
CA VAL A 65 5.11 -3.92 -1.55
C VAL A 65 4.28 -4.59 -2.66
N LEU A 66 3.53 -3.83 -3.44
CA LEU A 66 2.68 -4.36 -4.51
C LEU A 66 3.50 -5.01 -5.64
N TYR A 67 4.66 -4.44 -5.96
CA TYR A 67 5.53 -4.92 -7.03
C TYR A 67 6.27 -6.20 -6.65
N HIS A 68 6.75 -6.30 -5.40
CA HIS A 68 7.52 -7.46 -4.94
C HIS A 68 6.66 -8.68 -4.58
N ASN A 69 5.36 -8.50 -4.31
CA ASN A 69 4.48 -9.59 -3.91
C ASN A 69 3.46 -9.89 -5.00
N LYS A 70 3.63 -11.04 -5.67
CA LYS A 70 2.63 -11.57 -6.62
C LYS A 70 1.27 -11.83 -5.94
N GLU A 71 1.30 -12.20 -4.66
CA GLU A 71 0.12 -12.43 -3.85
C GLU A 71 0.11 -11.46 -2.67
N LEU A 72 -0.95 -10.64 -2.59
CA LEU A 72 -1.08 -9.68 -1.51
C LEU A 72 -1.71 -10.34 -0.28
N PRO A 73 -1.08 -10.21 0.91
CA PRO A 73 -1.67 -10.70 2.14
C PRO A 73 -2.97 -9.94 2.45
N GLN A 74 -3.89 -10.61 3.15
CA GLN A 74 -5.21 -10.07 3.45
C GLN A 74 -5.14 -8.76 4.23
N ASP A 75 -4.11 -8.56 5.06
CA ASP A 75 -3.82 -7.30 5.74
C ASP A 75 -3.68 -6.10 4.80
N ILE A 76 -3.04 -6.26 3.62
CA ILE A 76 -2.91 -5.17 2.64
C ILE A 76 -4.25 -4.90 1.99
N LEU A 77 -4.98 -5.95 1.64
CA LEU A 77 -6.28 -5.83 0.99
C LEU A 77 -7.30 -5.16 1.90
N ASP A 78 -7.33 -5.54 3.18
CA ASP A 78 -8.14 -4.89 4.21
C ASP A 78 -7.73 -3.42 4.41
N PHE A 79 -6.42 -3.16 4.51
CA PHE A 79 -5.90 -1.80 4.64
C PHE A 79 -6.31 -0.90 3.47
N LEU A 80 -6.28 -1.43 2.24
CA LEU A 80 -6.69 -0.73 1.03
C LEU A 80 -8.21 -0.76 0.80
N LYS A 81 -8.99 -1.43 1.67
CA LYS A 81 -10.41 -1.72 1.47
C LYS A 81 -10.72 -2.27 0.08
N VAL A 82 -9.79 -3.05 -0.45
CA VAL A 82 -9.92 -3.78 -1.70
C VAL A 82 -10.46 -5.15 -1.32
N ARG A 83 -11.67 -5.48 -1.77
CA ARG A 83 -12.12 -6.87 -1.67
C ARG A 83 -11.14 -7.72 -2.48
N ARG A 84 -10.81 -8.92 -2.03
CA ARG A 84 -10.23 -9.95 -2.91
C ARG A 84 -11.22 -10.10 -4.06
N CYS A 85 -10.99 -9.37 -5.13
CA CYS A 85 -11.61 -9.69 -6.39
C CYS A 85 -11.00 -11.05 -6.69
N GLN A 86 -11.82 -12.10 -6.59
CA GLN A 86 -11.44 -13.41 -7.07
C GLN A 86 -10.74 -13.16 -8.40
N GLN A 87 -9.46 -13.51 -8.48
CA GLN A 87 -8.81 -13.61 -9.77
C GLN A 87 -9.71 -14.60 -10.49
N SER A 88 -10.57 -14.09 -11.38
CA SER A 88 -11.37 -14.96 -12.21
C SER A 88 -10.36 -15.90 -12.84
N PRO A 89 -10.48 -17.22 -12.70
CA PRO A 89 -9.76 -18.10 -13.59
C PRO A 89 -10.21 -17.64 -14.97
N LYS A 90 -9.34 -16.93 -15.70
CA LYS A 90 -9.60 -16.67 -17.11
C LYS A 90 -9.63 -18.05 -17.72
N GLY A 91 -10.85 -18.54 -17.86
CA GLY A 91 -11.15 -19.78 -18.51
C GLY A 91 -10.48 -19.77 -19.86
N SER A 92 -9.64 -20.76 -20.05
CA SER A 92 -9.70 -21.66 -21.19
C SER A 92 -10.91 -21.38 -22.09
N SER A 93 -10.65 -21.03 -23.35
CA SER A 93 -11.56 -21.24 -24.48
C SER A 93 -10.81 -20.91 -25.77
N PRO A 94 -11.09 -21.62 -26.88
CA PRO A 94 -10.92 -23.05 -27.13
C PRO A 94 -9.64 -23.35 -27.92
#